data_AF-A0A855KM95-F1
#
_entry.id   AF-A0A855KM95-F1
#
_cell.length_a   1.000
_cell.length_b   1.000
_cell.length_c   1.000
_cell.angle_alpha   90.00
_cell.angle_beta   90.00
_cell.angle_gamma   90.00
#
_symmetry.space_group_name_H-M   'P 1'
#
loop_
_entity.id
_entity.type
_entity.pdbx_description
1 polymer ?
#
loop_
_entity_poly.entity_id
_entity_poly.type
_entity_poly.pdbx_seq_one_letter_code
_entity_poly.pdbx_strand_id
1 'polypeptide(L)'
;MNDANHFRPDQAGEFPFTTEVEMLLGGIGRAMYPDGTLQFADQDCTPVAVYSPRLDEQSLEVFCQQHIERYRAHNQQHKAAIQEYETPAIEPFWA
;
A
#
# COMPACT_ATOMS: atom_id res chain seq x y z
N MET A 1 6.27 -20.87 -13.32
CA MET A 1 7.02 -20.68 -12.07
C MET A 1 6.06 -19.95 -11.14
N ASN A 2 5.51 -20.68 -10.17
CA ASN A 2 4.68 -20.10 -9.11
C ASN A 2 5.64 -19.76 -7.98
N ASP A 3 6.00 -18.48 -7.84
CA ASP A 3 6.51 -18.02 -6.55
C ASP A 3 5.31 -18.02 -5.60
N ALA A 4 5.26 -19.04 -4.75
CA ALA A 4 4.34 -19.09 -3.64
C ALA A 4 4.56 -17.84 -2.78
N ASN A 5 3.47 -17.24 -2.27
CA ASN A 5 3.50 -16.19 -1.25
C ASN A 5 4.46 -16.58 -0.12
N HIS A 6 5.72 -16.15 -0.22
CA HIS A 6 6.79 -16.53 0.70
C HIS A 6 6.99 -15.36 1.65
N PHE A 7 6.69 -15.58 2.93
CA PHE A 7 7.00 -14.61 3.97
C PHE A 7 8.51 -14.47 4.08
N ARG A 8 9.05 -13.30 3.70
CA ARG A 8 10.49 -12.98 3.72
C ARG A 8 10.79 -11.90 4.78
N PRO A 9 10.91 -12.28 6.06
CA PRO A 9 11.08 -11.32 7.15
C PRO A 9 12.40 -10.53 7.03
N ASP A 10 13.43 -11.10 6.40
CA ASP A 10 14.74 -10.47 6.25
C ASP A 10 14.75 -9.31 5.25
N GLN A 11 13.75 -9.24 4.35
CA GLN A 11 13.63 -8.15 3.36
C GLN A 11 12.77 -6.99 3.86
N ALA A 12 12.15 -7.09 5.04
CA ALA A 12 11.35 -5.99 5.60
C ALA A 12 12.17 -4.70 5.83
N GLY A 13 13.50 -4.83 5.99
CA GLY A 13 14.41 -3.69 6.07
C GLY A 13 14.79 -3.04 4.73
N GLU A 14 14.52 -3.70 3.60
CA GLU A 14 14.87 -3.19 2.26
C GLU A 14 13.85 -2.17 1.73
N PHE A 15 12.63 -2.20 2.27
CA PHE A 15 11.51 -1.38 1.78
C PHE A 15 10.76 -0.65 2.93
N PRO A 16 11.43 0.28 3.62
CA PRO A 16 10.86 0.96 4.78
C PRO A 16 9.62 1.82 4.46
N PHE A 17 9.53 2.44 3.28
CA PHE A 17 8.42 3.32 2.94
C PHE A 17 7.17 2.56 2.52
N THR A 18 7.30 1.47 1.77
CA THR A 18 6.16 0.56 1.54
C THR A 18 5.65 -0.04 2.85
N THR A 19 6.55 -0.42 3.75
CA THR A 19 6.18 -0.89 5.10
C THR A 19 5.46 0.20 5.90
N GLU A 20 5.94 1.44 5.85
CA GLU A 20 5.27 2.57 6.51
C GLU A 20 3.88 2.83 5.92
N VAL A 21 3.75 2.80 4.59
CA VAL A 21 2.44 2.98 3.91
C VAL A 21 1.45 1.90 4.30
N GLU A 22 1.87 0.63 4.35
CA GLU A 22 1.04 -0.49 4.82
C GLU A 22 0.47 -0.20 6.23
N MET A 23 1.32 0.28 7.15
CA MET A 23 0.90 0.65 8.51
C MET A 23 -0.03 1.88 8.53
N LEU A 24 0.26 2.90 7.73
CA LEU A 24 -0.55 4.12 7.64
C LEU A 24 -1.94 3.86 7.04
N LEU A 25 -2.07 2.84 6.21
CA LEU A 25 -3.34 2.40 5.63
C LEU A 25 -4.10 1.40 6.52
N GLY A 26 -3.65 1.14 7.75
CA GLY A 26 -4.33 0.22 8.67
C GLY A 26 -4.04 -1.26 8.40
N GLY A 27 -2.90 -1.56 7.77
CA GLY A 27 -2.52 -2.94 7.42
C GLY A 27 -3.03 -3.40 6.06
N ILE A 28 -3.52 -2.49 5.21
CA ILE A 28 -3.87 -2.81 3.81
C ILE A 28 -2.60 -3.27 3.09
N GLY A 29 -2.60 -4.54 2.69
CA GLY A 29 -1.49 -5.17 2.00
C GLY A 29 -1.35 -4.75 0.54
N ARG A 30 -0.30 -5.26 -0.10
CA ARG A 30 -0.05 -5.09 -1.54
C ARG A 30 -0.67 -6.25 -2.30
N ALA A 31 -1.53 -5.95 -3.26
CA ALA A 31 -1.96 -6.91 -4.27
C ALA A 31 -0.78 -7.23 -5.19
N MET A 32 -0.46 -8.52 -5.34
CA MET A 32 0.54 -9.02 -6.28
C MET A 32 -0.14 -9.50 -7.56
N TYR A 33 0.35 -9.03 -8.70
CA TYR A 33 -0.21 -9.38 -10.00
C TYR A 33 0.63 -10.46 -10.72
N PRO A 34 0.06 -11.16 -11.72
CA PRO A 34 0.76 -12.25 -12.43
C PRO A 34 2.06 -11.84 -13.16
N ASP A 35 2.26 -10.56 -13.45
CA ASP A 35 3.50 -10.03 -14.05
C ASP A 35 4.55 -9.59 -13.01
N GLY A 36 4.31 -9.86 -11.73
CA GLY A 36 5.24 -9.55 -10.63
C GLY A 36 5.15 -8.11 -10.11
N THR A 37 4.28 -7.28 -10.67
CA THR A 37 4.03 -5.93 -10.13
C THR A 37 3.12 -5.97 -8.90
N LEU A 38 3.20 -4.93 -8.09
CA LEU A 38 2.53 -4.73 -6.81
C LEU A 38 1.68 -3.45 -6.84
N GLN A 39 0.59 -3.44 -6.07
CA GLN A 39 -0.25 -2.25 -5.87
C GLN A 39 -0.86 -2.26 -4.47
N PHE A 40 -0.89 -1.13 -3.78
CA PHE A 40 -1.75 -0.96 -2.62
C PHE A 40 -3.19 -0.78 -3.08
N ALA A 41 -4.02 -1.79 -2.84
CA ALA A 41 -5.43 -1.76 -3.15
C ALA A 41 -6.19 -2.66 -2.16
N ASP A 42 -7.30 -2.15 -1.65
CA ASP A 42 -8.26 -2.95 -0.90
C ASP A 42 -9.22 -3.61 -1.89
N GLN A 43 -8.99 -4.90 -2.16
CA GLN A 43 -9.80 -5.69 -3.09
C GLN A 43 -11.09 -6.21 -2.46
N ASP A 44 -11.26 -6.06 -1.14
CA ASP A 44 -12.43 -6.56 -0.41
C ASP A 44 -13.58 -5.54 -0.41
N CYS A 45 -13.34 -4.30 -0.84
CA CYS A 45 -14.37 -3.27 -1.02
C CYS A 45 -14.84 -3.12 -2.48
N THR A 46 -16.05 -2.58 -2.66
CA THR A 46 -16.64 -2.29 -3.97
C THR A 46 -17.19 -0.85 -4.00
N PRO A 47 -16.67 0.04 -4.88
CA PRO A 47 -15.56 -0.19 -5.80
C PRO A 47 -14.23 -0.42 -5.07
N VAL A 48 -13.30 -1.14 -5.71
CA VAL A 48 -11.94 -1.38 -5.18
C VAL A 48 -11.29 -0.03 -4.87
N ALA A 49 -10.84 0.14 -3.63
CA ALA A 49 -10.09 1.32 -3.22
C ALA A 49 -8.62 1.14 -3.59
N VAL A 50 -8.08 2.07 -4.38
CA VAL A 50 -6.70 2.01 -4.90
C VAL A 50 -5.88 3.14 -4.30
N TYR A 51 -4.73 2.79 -3.73
CA TYR A 51 -3.88 3.70 -2.95
C TYR A 51 -2.50 3.94 -3.59
N SER A 52 -2.10 3.16 -4.59
CA SER A 52 -0.88 3.39 -5.36
C SER A 52 -1.06 3.03 -6.84
N PRO A 53 -0.16 3.46 -7.74
CA PRO A 53 -0.01 2.85 -9.05
C PRO A 53 0.45 1.38 -8.93
N ARG A 54 0.27 0.61 -10.01
CA ARG A 54 0.80 -0.75 -10.16
C ARG A 54 2.24 -0.68 -10.69
N LEU A 55 3.20 -1.09 -9.86
CA LEU A 55 4.64 -0.90 -10.10
C LEU A 55 5.43 -2.15 -9.67
N ASP A 56 6.66 -2.33 -10.14
CA ASP A 56 7.57 -3.29 -9.50
C ASP A 56 7.93 -2.85 -8.07
N GLU A 57 8.49 -3.76 -7.27
CA GLU A 57 8.75 -3.53 -5.85
C GLU A 57 9.66 -2.31 -5.58
N GLN A 58 10.72 -2.12 -6.37
CA GLN A 58 11.65 -1.01 -6.21
C GLN A 58 11.01 0.32 -6.61
N SER A 59 10.30 0.34 -7.74
CA SER A 59 9.56 1.51 -8.18
C SER A 59 8.44 1.89 -7.19
N LEU A 60 7.77 0.91 -6.59
CA LEU A 60 6.74 1.14 -5.58
C LEU A 60 7.33 1.76 -4.30
N GLU A 61 8.49 1.29 -3.85
CA GLU A 61 9.21 1.88 -2.71
C GLU A 61 9.56 3.35 -2.95
N VAL A 62 10.13 3.67 -4.12
CA VAL A 62 10.45 5.06 -4.51
C VAL A 62 9.18 5.91 -4.56
N PHE A 63 8.09 5.37 -5.10
CA PHE A 63 6.80 6.06 -5.12
C PHE A 63 6.29 6.35 -3.69
N CYS A 64 6.29 5.34 -2.81
CA CYS A 64 5.89 5.51 -1.41
C CYS A 64 6.76 6.54 -0.69
N GLN A 65 8.07 6.54 -0.94
CA GLN A 65 8.98 7.56 -0.39
C GLN A 65 8.62 8.97 -0.84
N GLN A 66 8.37 9.18 -2.14
CA GLN A 66 8.04 10.49 -2.70
C GLN A 66 6.70 11.04 -2.19
N HIS A 67 5.79 10.15 -1.81
CA HIS A 67 4.42 10.50 -1.43
C HIS A 67 4.10 10.28 0.05
N ILE A 68 5.09 9.96 0.89
CA ILE A 68 4.87 9.54 2.28
C ILE A 68 4.05 10.54 3.10
N GLU A 69 4.28 11.84 2.90
CA GLU A 69 3.56 12.89 3.62
C GLU A 69 2.06 12.93 3.29
N ARG A 70 1.65 12.53 2.08
CA ARG A 70 0.22 12.40 1.73
C ARG A 70 -0.42 11.23 2.46
N TYR A 71 0.28 10.11 2.61
CA TYR A 71 -0.21 8.98 3.41
C TYR A 71 -0.30 9.32 4.90
N ARG A 72 0.69 10.05 5.43
CA ARG A 72 0.66 10.53 6.83
C ARG A 72 -0.52 11.48 7.07
N ALA A 73 -0.76 12.42 6.16
CA ALA A 73 -1.90 13.34 6.24
C ALA A 73 -3.23 12.59 6.15
N HIS A 74 -3.36 11.64 5.23
CA HIS A 74 -4.55 10.78 5.11
C HIS A 74 -4.80 9.98 6.40
N ASN A 75 -3.77 9.31 6.93
CA ASN A 75 -3.88 8.60 8.20
C ASN A 75 -4.30 9.54 9.35
N GLN A 76 -3.70 10.73 9.45
CA GLN A 76 -4.04 11.70 10.49
C GLN A 76 -5.50 12.16 10.39
N GLN A 77 -5.98 12.42 9.17
CA GLN A 77 -7.36 12.84 8.91
C GLN A 77 -8.38 11.74 9.22
N HIS A 78 -8.03 10.47 8.96
CA HIS A 78 -8.95 9.34 9.05
C HIS A 78 -8.61 8.34 10.17
N LYS A 79 -7.77 8.74 11.13
CA LYS A 79 -7.18 7.85 12.14
C LYS A 79 -8.22 7.01 12.89
N ALA A 80 -9.32 7.63 13.31
CA ALA A 80 -10.39 6.94 14.04
C ALA A 80 -11.07 5.87 13.17
N ALA A 81 -11.36 6.18 11.90
CA ALA A 81 -11.98 5.24 10.97
C ALA A 81 -11.06 4.04 10.70
N ILE A 82 -9.77 4.29 10.46
CA ILE A 82 -8.76 3.24 10.25
C ILE A 82 -8.63 2.34 11.49
N GLN A 83 -8.70 2.90 12.70
CA GLN A 83 -8.67 2.12 13.95
C GLN A 83 -9.91 1.24 14.16
N GLU A 84 -11.03 1.61 13.54
CA GLU A 84 -12.27 0.82 13.50
C GLU A 84 -12.35 -0.09 12.24
N TYR A 85 -11.21 -0.34 11.59
CA TYR A 85 -11.06 -1.19 10.40
C TYR A 85 -11.79 -0.69 9.14
N GLU A 86 -12.08 0.61 9.06
CA GLU A 86 -12.59 1.22 7.83
C GLU A 86 -11.45 1.52 6.84
N THR A 87 -11.76 1.51 5.55
CA THR A 87 -10.82 1.76 4.45
C THR A 87 -11.18 3.06 3.71
N PRO A 88 -10.96 4.23 4.33
CA PRO A 88 -11.26 5.51 3.73
C PRO A 88 -10.51 5.67 2.39
N ALA A 89 -11.17 6.26 1.39
CA ALA A 89 -10.55 6.52 0.11
C ALA A 89 -9.46 7.60 0.23
N ILE A 90 -8.33 7.41 -0.45
CA ILE A 90 -7.33 8.46 -0.65
C ILE A 90 -7.59 9.15 -1.98
N GLU A 91 -7.36 10.46 -2.05
CA GLU A 91 -7.38 11.16 -3.34
C GLU A 91 -6.31 10.55 -4.25
N PRO A 92 -6.67 10.16 -5.50
CA PRO A 92 -5.73 9.58 -6.44
C PRO A 92 -4.47 10.43 -6.61
N PHE A 93 -3.34 9.77 -6.78
CA PHE A 93 -2.05 10.43 -7.01
C PHE A 93 -1.82 10.74 -8.50
N TRP A 94 -2.66 10.17 -9.37
CA TRP A 94 -2.63 10.32 -10.82
C TRP A 94 -3.86 11.11 -11.29
N ALA A 95 -3.68 11.94 -12.31
CA ALA A 95 -4.74 12.67 -13.01
C ALA A 95 -5.26 11.86 -14.20
#